data_AF-A0A453CPV8-F1
#
_entry.id   AF-A0A453CPV8-F1
#
_cell.length_a   1.000
_cell.length_b   1.000
_cell.length_c   1.000
_cell.angle_alpha   90.00
_cell.angle_beta   90.00
_cell.angle_gamma   90.00
#
_symmetry.space_group_name_H-M   'P 1'
#
loop_
_entity.id
_entity.type
_entity.pdbx_description
1 polymer ?
#
loop_
_entity_poly.entity_id
_entity_poly.type
_entity_poly.pdbx_seq_one_letter_code
_entity_poly.pdbx_strand_id
1 'polypeptide(L)'
;MEIGAVAAMRYVKDAIMAAKLVMEHTGHTLLVGEKATSFAISMGLAGPTNLSSPESIEKWSNWRQNNCQPNFWKNVAPAGNCGPYHPINIPKDPVKSAVWENQGITCQEWLENDNLLEPTNSHFNSVNRHNHDTISMAVIDKMGHVAVGTSTNGATFKIPGRVGDGPIPGSSAYGDDEVGACGATGDGDIMMRFLPCYQVVESMRLGMEPRDAAVDAI
;
A
#
# COMPACT_ATOMS: atom_id res chain seq x y z
N MET A 1 14.80 -16.47 -11.78
CA MET A 1 14.33 -15.80 -10.56
C MET A 1 12.94 -16.33 -10.27
N GLU A 2 12.78 -17.04 -9.16
CA GLU A 2 11.51 -17.63 -8.75
C GLU A 2 10.75 -16.63 -7.89
N ILE A 3 9.47 -16.39 -8.19
CA ILE A 3 8.65 -15.39 -7.50
C ILE A 3 7.22 -15.90 -7.38
N GLY A 4 6.63 -15.75 -6.20
CA GLY A 4 5.20 -15.96 -5.99
C GLY A 4 4.62 -14.93 -5.03
N ALA A 5 3.37 -14.58 -5.26
CA ALA A 5 2.66 -13.55 -4.52
C ALA A 5 1.16 -13.84 -4.44
N VAL A 6 0.55 -13.34 -3.37
CA VAL A 6 -0.91 -13.30 -3.20
C VAL A 6 -1.35 -11.93 -2.73
N ALA A 7 -2.46 -11.43 -3.27
CA ALA A 7 -3.01 -10.14 -2.87
C ALA A 7 -4.51 -10.20 -2.59
N ALA A 8 -4.99 -9.36 -1.67
CA ALA A 8 -6.40 -9.33 -1.25
C ALA A 8 -6.98 -10.70 -0.87
N MET A 9 -6.12 -11.65 -0.46
CA MET A 9 -6.52 -12.98 -0.03
C MET A 9 -7.15 -12.91 1.35
N ARG A 10 -8.26 -13.63 1.55
CA ARG A 10 -8.99 -13.67 2.81
C ARG A 10 -8.97 -15.08 3.40
N TYR A 11 -9.23 -15.18 4.70
CA TYR A 11 -9.51 -16.44 5.40
C TYR A 11 -8.37 -17.47 5.52
N VAL A 12 -7.17 -17.16 5.03
CA VAL A 12 -5.97 -18.00 5.18
C VAL A 12 -4.93 -17.19 5.95
N LYS A 13 -4.48 -17.72 7.09
CA LYS A 13 -3.56 -17.02 8.00
C LYS A 13 -2.16 -16.88 7.40
N ASP A 14 -1.65 -17.96 6.80
CA ASP A 14 -0.25 -18.05 6.37
C ASP A 14 -0.05 -17.54 4.93
N ALA A 15 -0.26 -16.22 4.74
CA ALA A 15 -0.21 -15.60 3.42
C ALA A 15 1.13 -15.79 2.69
N ILE A 16 2.26 -15.74 3.41
CA ILE A 16 3.59 -15.95 2.81
C ILE A 16 3.78 -17.40 2.34
N MET A 17 3.14 -18.37 3.02
CA MET A 17 3.15 -19.76 2.57
C MET A 17 2.32 -19.94 1.30
N ALA A 18 1.18 -19.24 1.19
CA ALA A 18 0.38 -19.23 -0.03
C ALA A 18 1.16 -18.64 -1.21
N ALA A 19 1.90 -17.54 -1.00
CA ALA A 19 2.79 -16.95 -2.00
C ALA A 19 3.88 -17.93 -2.44
N LYS A 20 4.51 -18.65 -1.49
CA LYS A 20 5.47 -19.71 -1.80
C LYS A 20 4.85 -20.84 -2.64
N LEU A 21 3.62 -21.25 -2.34
CA LEU A 21 2.92 -22.27 -3.13
C LEU A 21 2.60 -21.78 -4.55
N VAL A 22 2.31 -20.49 -4.74
CA VAL A 22 2.17 -19.89 -6.09
C VAL A 22 3.48 -20.03 -6.88
N MET A 23 4.60 -19.71 -6.24
CA MET A 23 5.94 -19.83 -6.83
C MET A 23 6.28 -21.27 -7.21
N GLU A 24 6.04 -22.23 -6.31
CA GLU A 24 6.47 -23.62 -6.49
C GLU A 24 5.56 -24.46 -7.40
N HIS A 25 4.28 -24.08 -7.55
CA HIS A 25 3.27 -24.94 -8.15
C HIS A 25 2.44 -24.30 -9.27
N THR A 26 2.82 -23.11 -9.74
CA THR A 26 2.15 -22.46 -10.87
C THR A 26 3.15 -21.83 -11.82
N GLY A 27 2.76 -21.62 -13.07
CA GLY A 27 3.51 -20.75 -14.00
C GLY A 27 3.18 -19.26 -13.87
N HIS A 28 2.46 -18.87 -12.81
CA HIS A 28 2.02 -17.50 -12.57
C HIS A 28 2.75 -16.90 -11.38
N THR A 29 2.91 -15.57 -11.38
CA THR A 29 3.60 -14.87 -10.29
C THR A 29 2.65 -14.41 -9.19
N LEU A 30 1.41 -14.03 -9.51
CA LEU A 30 0.49 -13.38 -8.58
C LEU A 30 -0.93 -13.92 -8.73
N LEU A 31 -1.52 -14.39 -7.63
CA LEU A 31 -2.94 -14.70 -7.53
C LEU A 31 -3.64 -13.72 -6.58
N VAL A 32 -4.91 -13.39 -6.85
CA VAL A 32 -5.61 -12.37 -6.05
C VAL A 32 -7.01 -12.79 -5.60
N GLY A 33 -7.47 -12.14 -4.53
CA GLY A 33 -8.85 -12.22 -4.04
C GLY A 33 -9.26 -13.60 -3.56
N GLU A 34 -10.53 -13.93 -3.73
CA GLU A 34 -11.11 -15.21 -3.28
C GLU A 34 -10.53 -16.42 -4.02
N LYS A 35 -10.07 -16.25 -5.26
CA LYS A 35 -9.43 -17.34 -6.01
C LYS A 35 -8.04 -17.67 -5.48
N ALA A 36 -7.29 -16.69 -4.95
CA ALA A 36 -6.07 -16.97 -4.19
C ALA A 36 -6.38 -17.79 -2.92
N THR A 37 -7.48 -17.48 -2.22
CA THR A 37 -7.94 -18.26 -1.06
C THR A 37 -8.28 -19.70 -1.45
N SER A 38 -9.06 -19.90 -2.53
CA SER A 38 -9.40 -21.26 -3.01
C SER A 38 -8.16 -22.06 -3.40
N PHE A 39 -7.21 -21.43 -4.09
CA PHE A 39 -5.92 -22.03 -4.43
C PHE A 39 -5.16 -22.47 -3.18
N ALA A 40 -4.93 -21.56 -2.23
CA ALA A 40 -4.20 -21.82 -0.99
C ALA A 40 -4.78 -23.02 -0.21
N ILE A 41 -6.11 -23.08 -0.08
CA ILE A 41 -6.80 -24.18 0.61
C ILE A 41 -6.66 -25.49 -0.18
N SER A 42 -6.80 -25.45 -1.51
CA SER A 42 -6.62 -26.64 -2.36
C SER A 42 -5.19 -27.21 -2.31
N MET A 43 -4.21 -26.36 -1.99
CA MET A 43 -2.81 -26.73 -1.78
C MET A 43 -2.50 -27.18 -0.34
N GLY A 44 -3.52 -27.28 0.52
CA GLY A 44 -3.41 -27.84 1.87
C GLY A 44 -3.26 -26.83 3.00
N LEU A 45 -3.35 -25.51 2.75
CA LEU A 45 -3.37 -24.52 3.82
C LEU A 45 -4.71 -24.51 4.56
N ALA A 46 -4.66 -24.25 5.87
CA ALA A 46 -5.86 -24.18 6.71
C ALA A 46 -6.76 -23.00 6.33
N GLY A 47 -8.07 -23.26 6.24
CA GLY A 47 -9.09 -22.25 5.99
C GLY A 47 -10.37 -22.86 5.40
N PRO A 48 -11.42 -22.05 5.18
CA PRO A 48 -11.49 -20.63 5.51
C PRO A 48 -11.68 -20.39 7.02
N THR A 49 -10.87 -19.51 7.61
CA THR A 49 -10.94 -19.14 9.03
C THR A 49 -11.18 -17.65 9.20
N ASN A 50 -11.98 -17.24 10.19
CA ASN A 50 -12.11 -15.84 10.56
C ASN A 50 -10.80 -15.35 11.20
N LEU A 51 -10.13 -14.38 10.56
CA LEU A 51 -8.85 -13.83 11.02
C LEU A 51 -9.02 -12.59 11.93
N SER A 52 -10.25 -12.12 12.13
CA SER A 52 -10.51 -10.95 12.96
C SER A 52 -10.30 -11.25 14.44
N SER A 53 -9.42 -10.48 15.08
CA SER A 53 -9.27 -10.48 16.54
C SER A 53 -10.36 -9.61 17.21
N PRO A 54 -10.65 -9.81 18.51
CA PRO A 54 -11.55 -8.93 19.26
C PRO A 54 -11.17 -7.45 19.14
N GLU A 55 -9.88 -7.15 19.21
CA GLU A 55 -9.33 -5.79 19.04
C GLU A 55 -9.63 -5.21 17.64
N SER A 56 -9.44 -6.01 16.59
CA SER A 56 -9.72 -5.55 15.21
C SER A 56 -11.22 -5.27 14.98
N ILE A 57 -12.09 -6.07 15.62
CA ILE A 57 -13.55 -5.90 15.56
C ILE A 57 -13.97 -4.62 16.29
N GLU A 58 -13.40 -4.37 17.46
CA GLU A 58 -13.66 -3.15 18.22
C GLU A 58 -13.21 -1.90 17.46
N LYS A 59 -11.97 -1.89 16.92
CA LYS A 59 -11.46 -0.80 16.07
C LYS A 59 -12.37 -0.53 14.88
N TRP A 60 -12.80 -1.59 14.19
CA TRP A 60 -13.71 -1.47 13.05
C TRP A 60 -15.11 -0.96 13.44
N SER A 61 -15.65 -1.43 14.57
CA SER A 61 -16.95 -0.98 15.09
C SER A 61 -16.92 0.52 15.40
N ASN A 62 -15.88 0.99 16.10
CA ASN A 62 -15.70 2.41 16.43
C ASN A 62 -15.57 3.27 15.16
N TRP A 63 -14.77 2.83 14.19
CA TRP A 63 -14.62 3.51 12.90
C TRP A 63 -15.95 3.61 12.14
N ARG A 64 -16.74 2.53 12.14
CA ARG A 64 -18.06 2.50 11.49
C ARG A 64 -19.08 3.41 12.17
N GLN A 65 -19.07 3.46 13.51
CA GLN A 65 -19.89 4.38 14.29
C GLN A 65 -19.50 5.84 14.02
N ASN A 66 -18.21 6.10 13.75
CA ASN A 66 -17.70 7.40 13.34
C ASN A 66 -17.83 7.66 11.83
N ASN A 67 -18.93 7.22 11.21
CA ASN A 67 -19.22 7.43 9.78
C ASN A 67 -18.07 7.05 8.85
N CYS A 68 -17.36 5.97 9.16
CA CYS A 68 -16.24 5.48 8.36
C CYS A 68 -15.14 6.53 8.14
N GLN A 69 -14.87 7.34 9.16
CA GLN A 69 -13.79 8.31 9.18
C GLN A 69 -12.74 7.95 10.25
N PRO A 70 -11.45 8.18 9.96
CA PRO A 70 -10.93 8.69 8.68
C PRO A 70 -10.89 7.61 7.58
N ASN A 71 -10.88 8.01 6.31
CA ASN A 71 -10.76 7.08 5.16
C ASN A 71 -9.88 7.62 4.03
N PHE A 72 -9.70 6.80 2.98
CA PHE A 72 -8.82 7.07 1.84
C PHE A 72 -9.55 7.63 0.61
N TRP A 73 -10.85 7.87 0.69
CA TRP A 73 -11.62 8.40 -0.42
C TRP A 73 -11.32 9.89 -0.62
N LYS A 74 -11.18 10.32 -1.87
CA LYS A 74 -10.93 11.73 -2.24
C LYS A 74 -11.96 12.18 -3.26
N ASN A 75 -12.43 13.42 -3.15
CA ASN A 75 -13.32 14.05 -4.14
C ASN A 75 -14.60 13.26 -4.43
N VAL A 76 -15.16 12.64 -3.38
CA VAL A 76 -16.40 11.87 -3.46
C VAL A 76 -17.28 12.13 -2.23
N ALA A 77 -18.58 11.93 -2.37
CA ALA A 77 -19.54 11.94 -1.27
C ALA A 77 -20.19 10.55 -1.14
N PRO A 78 -20.39 10.05 0.10
CA PRO A 78 -21.09 8.78 0.29
C PRO A 78 -22.61 8.95 0.12
N ALA A 79 -23.27 7.93 -0.42
CA ALA A 79 -24.74 7.86 -0.47
C ALA A 79 -25.39 7.61 0.92
N GLY A 80 -24.58 7.30 1.94
CA GLY A 80 -24.96 7.11 3.34
C GLY A 80 -23.75 7.42 4.23
N ASN A 81 -23.58 6.70 5.35
CA ASN A 81 -22.44 6.98 6.24
C ASN A 81 -21.10 6.40 5.74
N CYS A 82 -21.14 5.34 4.94
CA CYS A 82 -19.93 4.56 4.58
C CYS A 82 -19.87 4.18 3.09
N GLY A 83 -20.55 4.95 2.24
CA GLY A 83 -20.68 4.68 0.81
C GLY A 83 -22.00 3.96 0.44
N PRO A 84 -22.17 3.54 -0.83
CA PRO A 84 -21.24 3.71 -1.95
C PRO A 84 -20.89 5.18 -2.19
N TYR A 85 -19.64 5.45 -2.54
CA TYR A 85 -19.11 6.80 -2.75
C TYR A 85 -19.26 7.21 -4.21
N HIS A 86 -19.70 8.45 -4.45
CA HIS A 86 -19.91 8.99 -5.79
C HIS A 86 -19.06 10.26 -5.98
N PRO A 87 -18.48 10.47 -7.18
CA PRO A 87 -17.76 11.70 -7.49
C PRO A 87 -18.61 12.94 -7.20
N ILE A 88 -18.01 13.92 -6.53
CA ILE A 88 -18.59 15.26 -6.44
C ILE A 88 -18.08 16.10 -7.60
N ASN A 89 -18.95 16.93 -8.18
CA ASN A 89 -18.55 17.93 -9.15
C ASN A 89 -17.79 19.04 -8.42
N ILE A 90 -16.47 18.86 -8.31
CA ILE A 90 -15.58 19.94 -7.90
C ILE A 90 -15.32 20.78 -9.16
N PRO A 91 -15.63 22.09 -9.15
CA PRO A 91 -15.22 22.97 -10.23
C PRO A 91 -13.72 22.79 -10.45
N LYS A 92 -13.31 22.51 -11.69
CA LYS A 92 -11.89 22.22 -12.06
C LYS A 92 -10.92 23.35 -11.71
N ASP A 93 -11.45 24.49 -11.30
CA ASP A 93 -10.72 25.71 -10.98
C ASP A 93 -11.59 26.58 -10.04
N PRO A 94 -11.40 26.53 -8.71
CA PRO A 94 -12.15 27.41 -7.80
C PRO A 94 -11.80 28.89 -8.04
N VAL A 95 -10.64 29.18 -8.66
CA VAL A 95 -10.18 30.54 -8.96
C VAL A 95 -10.88 31.09 -10.21
N LYS A 96 -11.09 30.30 -11.27
CA LYS A 96 -11.78 30.82 -12.48
C LYS A 96 -13.29 30.97 -12.34
N SER A 97 -13.93 30.27 -11.41
CA SER A 97 -15.38 30.39 -11.19
C SER A 97 -15.78 31.73 -10.54
N ALA A 98 -14.86 32.42 -9.88
CA ALA A 98 -15.12 33.72 -9.23
C ALA A 98 -14.70 34.94 -10.09
N VAL A 99 -14.04 34.72 -11.23
CA VAL A 99 -13.37 35.78 -12.00
C VAL A 99 -14.21 36.37 -13.13
N TRP A 100 -15.42 35.85 -13.40
CA TRP A 100 -16.27 36.39 -14.47
C TRP A 100 -17.28 37.47 -14.09
N GLU A 101 -17.28 37.99 -12.85
CA GLU A 101 -18.21 39.06 -12.49
C GLU A 101 -17.64 40.32 -11.86
N ASN A 102 -16.34 40.43 -11.53
CA ASN A 102 -15.82 41.70 -11.04
C ASN A 102 -14.48 42.11 -11.66
N GLN A 103 -14.49 43.36 -12.12
CA GLN A 103 -13.50 44.06 -12.92
C GLN A 103 -12.11 44.15 -12.26
N GLY A 104 -11.06 43.82 -13.01
CA GLY A 104 -9.83 44.62 -13.06
C GLY A 104 -8.88 44.66 -11.86
N ILE A 105 -8.48 43.51 -11.29
CA ILE A 105 -7.41 43.47 -10.28
C ILE A 105 -6.12 42.91 -10.88
N THR A 106 -5.03 43.68 -10.80
CA THR A 106 -3.68 43.31 -11.25
C THR A 106 -2.95 42.41 -10.24
N CYS A 107 -2.08 41.54 -10.73
CA CYS A 107 -1.38 40.47 -9.97
C CYS A 107 -0.54 40.91 -8.74
N GLN A 108 -0.38 42.21 -8.47
CA GLN A 108 0.41 42.70 -7.33
C GLN A 108 -0.35 42.76 -6.00
N GLU A 109 -1.69 42.75 -6.01
CA GLU A 109 -2.49 42.84 -4.76
C GLU A 109 -2.81 41.47 -4.14
N TRP A 110 -2.42 40.37 -4.80
CA TRP A 110 -2.68 38.99 -4.35
C TRP A 110 -1.75 38.50 -3.23
N LEU A 111 -0.61 39.17 -3.00
CA LEU A 111 0.42 38.71 -2.05
C LEU A 111 0.15 39.11 -0.59
N GLU A 112 -0.79 40.02 -0.32
CA GLU A 112 -1.00 40.56 1.02
C GLU A 112 -2.29 40.05 1.72
N ASN A 113 -3.17 39.32 1.02
CA ASN A 113 -4.46 38.87 1.55
C ASN A 113 -4.61 37.34 1.63
N ASP A 114 -3.55 36.63 1.98
CA ASP A 114 -3.61 35.18 2.17
C ASP A 114 -4.13 34.81 3.57
N ASN A 115 -5.44 34.98 3.73
CA ASN A 115 -6.25 34.31 4.77
C ASN A 115 -7.35 33.44 4.12
N LEU A 116 -7.13 33.02 2.86
CA LEU A 116 -8.06 32.18 2.12
C LEU A 116 -7.63 30.73 2.19
N LEU A 117 -8.17 30.07 3.21
CA LEU A 117 -8.27 28.61 3.34
C LEU A 117 -6.91 27.94 3.09
N GLU A 118 -6.15 27.75 4.18
CA GLU A 118 -5.20 26.64 4.23
C GLU A 118 -5.85 25.46 3.51
N PRO A 119 -5.22 24.88 2.46
CA PRO A 119 -5.74 23.67 1.86
C PRO A 119 -5.94 22.76 3.04
N THR A 120 -7.19 22.43 3.37
CA THR A 120 -7.50 21.66 4.55
C THR A 120 -6.47 20.57 4.53
N ASN A 121 -5.57 20.61 5.52
CA ASN A 121 -4.60 19.58 5.75
C ASN A 121 -5.51 18.41 6.08
N SER A 122 -6.05 17.76 5.04
CA SER A 122 -6.65 16.46 5.11
C SER A 122 -5.50 15.73 5.71
N HIS A 123 -5.61 15.47 7.02
CA HIS A 123 -4.67 14.68 7.76
C HIS A 123 -4.51 13.43 6.91
N PHE A 124 -3.50 13.44 6.04
CA PHE A 124 -3.09 12.27 5.32
C PHE A 124 -2.77 11.37 6.48
N ASN A 125 -3.56 10.32 6.67
CA ASN A 125 -3.22 9.30 7.62
C ASN A 125 -1.98 8.64 7.05
N SER A 126 -0.84 9.28 7.27
CA SER A 126 0.46 8.81 6.89
C SER A 126 0.55 7.44 7.52
N VAL A 127 0.78 6.45 6.67
CA VAL A 127 1.06 5.10 7.10
C VAL A 127 2.22 5.19 8.10
N ASN A 128 1.96 4.75 9.34
CA ASN A 128 2.87 4.85 10.47
C ASN A 128 2.83 3.55 11.28
N ARG A 129 3.78 3.40 12.21
CA ARG A 129 3.96 2.19 13.03
C ARG A 129 2.72 1.71 13.81
N HIS A 130 1.67 2.53 13.92
CA HIS A 130 0.43 2.21 14.63
C HIS A 130 -0.76 1.90 13.71
N ASN A 131 -0.62 2.03 12.38
CA ASN A 131 -1.74 1.88 11.43
C ASN A 131 -1.46 0.95 10.22
N HIS A 132 -0.28 0.32 10.18
CA HIS A 132 0.02 -0.78 9.27
C HIS A 132 0.83 -1.88 9.98
N ASP A 133 0.53 -3.13 9.61
CA ASP A 133 1.28 -4.30 10.08
C ASP A 133 1.96 -4.90 8.86
N THR A 134 3.23 -4.54 8.64
CA THR A 134 4.04 -5.08 7.54
C THR A 134 5.36 -5.57 8.11
N ILE A 135 5.72 -6.81 7.78
CA ILE A 135 7.03 -7.38 8.04
C ILE A 135 7.66 -7.78 6.71
N SER A 136 8.94 -7.45 6.56
CA SER A 136 9.78 -7.92 5.46
C SER A 136 11.06 -8.51 6.02
N MET A 137 11.54 -9.59 5.41
CA MET A 137 12.72 -10.32 5.88
C MET A 137 13.51 -10.84 4.69
N ALA A 138 14.80 -10.52 4.67
CA ALA A 138 15.79 -11.10 3.78
C ALA A 138 16.67 -12.08 4.57
N VAL A 139 17.00 -13.21 3.97
CA VAL A 139 17.87 -14.24 4.53
C VAL A 139 18.92 -14.62 3.49
N ILE A 140 20.14 -14.88 3.97
CA ILE A 140 21.23 -15.44 3.18
C ILE A 140 21.63 -16.75 3.87
N ASP A 141 21.59 -17.85 3.13
CA ASP A 141 21.97 -19.15 3.69
C ASP A 141 23.49 -19.38 3.65
N LYS A 142 23.94 -20.51 4.20
CA LYS A 142 25.38 -20.87 4.24
C LYS A 142 26.01 -21.13 2.87
N MET A 143 25.19 -21.33 1.84
CA MET A 143 25.61 -21.58 0.45
C MET A 143 25.62 -20.27 -0.36
N GLY A 144 25.15 -19.16 0.23
CA GLY A 144 25.06 -17.86 -0.42
C GLY A 144 23.73 -17.62 -1.14
N HIS A 145 22.74 -18.51 -1.00
CA HIS A 145 21.42 -18.28 -1.60
C HIS A 145 20.64 -17.25 -0.81
N VAL A 146 19.98 -16.36 -1.54
CA VAL A 146 19.23 -15.23 -1.02
C VAL A 146 17.74 -15.50 -1.17
N ALA A 147 16.98 -15.29 -0.08
CA ALA A 147 15.53 -15.28 -0.14
C ALA A 147 14.99 -14.05 0.58
N VAL A 148 13.91 -13.48 0.07
CA VAL A 148 13.24 -12.34 0.69
C VAL A 148 11.72 -12.47 0.57
N GLY A 149 11.01 -12.03 1.59
CA GLY A 149 9.55 -12.08 1.61
C GLY A 149 8.95 -10.96 2.43
N THR A 150 7.78 -10.49 2.02
CA THR A 150 6.97 -9.49 2.74
C THR A 150 5.58 -10.04 3.01
N SER A 151 5.05 -9.79 4.20
CA SER A 151 3.66 -10.08 4.54
C SER A 151 3.02 -8.88 5.24
N THR A 152 1.77 -8.58 4.90
CA THR A 152 1.05 -7.42 5.44
C THR A 152 -0.46 -7.59 5.41
N ASN A 153 -1.14 -7.02 6.40
CA ASN A 153 -2.59 -6.80 6.36
C ASN A 153 -2.97 -5.52 5.58
N GLY A 154 -1.98 -4.72 5.17
CA GLY A 154 -2.13 -3.43 4.51
C GLY A 154 -2.58 -2.31 5.46
N ALA A 155 -2.93 -1.16 4.89
CA ALA A 155 -3.39 -0.01 5.66
C ALA A 155 -4.73 -0.29 6.37
N THR A 156 -4.83 0.16 7.63
CA THR A 156 -6.07 0.08 8.41
C THR A 156 -7.18 0.89 7.75
N PHE A 157 -8.40 0.33 7.65
CA PHE A 157 -9.56 0.95 6.99
C PHE A 157 -9.38 1.26 5.49
N LYS A 158 -8.44 0.59 4.82
CA LYS A 158 -8.27 0.65 3.36
C LYS A 158 -9.58 0.39 2.61
N ILE A 159 -9.69 0.97 1.43
CA ILE A 159 -10.80 0.70 0.51
C ILE A 159 -10.82 -0.81 0.19
N PRO A 160 -11.99 -1.50 0.24
CA PRO A 160 -12.08 -2.90 -0.13
C PRO A 160 -11.48 -3.16 -1.52
N GLY A 161 -10.59 -4.15 -1.61
CA GLY A 161 -9.84 -4.45 -2.83
C GLY A 161 -8.50 -3.72 -2.96
N ARG A 162 -8.16 -2.75 -2.09
CA ARG A 162 -6.85 -2.09 -2.10
C ARG A 162 -5.73 -3.10 -1.85
N VAL A 163 -4.78 -3.11 -2.78
CA VAL A 163 -3.51 -3.83 -2.70
C VAL A 163 -2.40 -2.80 -2.51
N GLY A 164 -1.45 -3.09 -1.61
CA GLY A 164 -0.26 -2.26 -1.38
C GLY A 164 0.94 -2.77 -2.16
N ASP A 165 2.13 -2.36 -1.74
CA ASP A 165 3.43 -2.80 -2.23
C ASP A 165 3.77 -4.25 -1.88
N GLY A 166 3.27 -4.76 -0.74
CA GLY A 166 3.62 -6.08 -0.18
C GLY A 166 3.68 -7.27 -1.16
N PRO A 167 2.72 -7.45 -2.09
CA PRO A 167 2.75 -8.53 -3.07
C PRO A 167 3.39 -8.14 -4.42
N ILE A 168 4.01 -6.97 -4.52
CA ILE A 168 4.61 -6.44 -5.75
C ILE A 168 6.13 -6.66 -5.70
N PRO A 169 6.69 -7.60 -6.49
CA PRO A 169 8.12 -7.83 -6.57
C PRO A 169 8.86 -6.56 -7.00
N GLY A 170 10.00 -6.27 -6.39
CA GLY A 170 10.73 -5.03 -6.62
C GLY A 170 10.24 -3.86 -5.76
N SER A 171 9.00 -3.88 -5.29
CA SER A 171 8.49 -2.84 -4.39
C SER A 171 8.85 -3.11 -2.94
N SER A 172 8.28 -4.16 -2.34
CA SER A 172 8.46 -4.45 -0.91
C SER A 172 9.52 -5.50 -0.63
N ALA A 173 9.86 -6.30 -1.65
CA ALA A 173 10.83 -7.36 -1.58
C ALA A 173 11.48 -7.58 -2.96
N TYR A 174 12.80 -7.67 -2.98
CA TYR A 174 13.56 -8.06 -4.16
C TYR A 174 14.88 -8.73 -3.74
N GLY A 175 15.25 -9.82 -4.39
CA GLY A 175 16.43 -10.59 -4.05
C GLY A 175 17.08 -11.18 -5.29
N ASP A 176 18.41 -11.15 -5.30
CA ASP A 176 19.26 -11.70 -6.35
C ASP A 176 20.47 -12.34 -5.69
N ASP A 177 20.70 -13.63 -5.94
CA ASP A 177 21.82 -14.40 -5.38
C ASP A 177 23.19 -13.78 -5.72
N GLU A 178 23.32 -13.09 -6.86
CA GLU A 178 24.59 -12.50 -7.30
C GLU A 178 24.86 -11.13 -6.67
N VAL A 179 23.86 -10.54 -5.98
CA VAL A 179 23.96 -9.15 -5.49
C VAL A 179 23.56 -9.03 -4.02
N GLY A 180 22.36 -9.47 -3.66
CA GLY A 180 21.79 -9.29 -2.33
C GLY A 180 20.27 -9.17 -2.36
N ALA A 181 19.68 -8.77 -1.23
CA ALA A 181 18.23 -8.58 -1.12
C ALA A 181 17.87 -7.31 -0.37
N CYS A 182 16.69 -6.79 -0.69
CA CYS A 182 16.06 -5.68 0.00
C CYS A 182 14.64 -6.06 0.38
N GLY A 183 14.27 -5.74 1.62
CA GLY A 183 12.90 -5.81 2.13
C GLY A 183 12.50 -4.44 2.68
N ALA A 184 11.27 -4.00 2.39
CA ALA A 184 10.81 -2.66 2.75
C ALA A 184 9.42 -2.67 3.41
N THR A 185 9.09 -1.55 4.05
CA THR A 185 7.82 -1.29 4.75
C THR A 185 7.54 0.21 4.72
N GLY A 186 6.27 0.60 4.74
CA GLY A 186 5.87 2.01 4.68
C GLY A 186 4.54 2.21 3.97
N ASP A 187 4.38 3.39 3.36
CA ASP A 187 3.20 3.69 2.54
C ASP A 187 3.25 2.93 1.21
N GLY A 188 2.56 1.78 1.19
CA GLY A 188 2.52 0.93 0.02
C GLY A 188 2.00 1.59 -1.27
N ASP A 189 1.18 2.66 -1.18
CA ASP A 189 0.71 3.37 -2.38
C ASP A 189 1.80 4.28 -2.97
N ILE A 190 2.76 4.73 -2.15
CA ILE A 190 3.96 5.47 -2.60
C ILE A 190 5.00 4.47 -3.09
N MET A 191 5.33 3.46 -2.28
CA MET A 191 6.41 2.52 -2.56
C MET A 191 6.26 1.80 -3.90
N MET A 192 5.04 1.34 -4.22
CA MET A 192 4.79 0.61 -5.48
C MET A 192 5.03 1.45 -6.75
N ARG A 193 5.09 2.78 -6.63
CA ARG A 193 5.34 3.68 -7.77
C ARG A 193 6.82 3.78 -8.12
N PHE A 194 7.70 3.49 -7.17
CA PHE A 194 9.14 3.72 -7.30
C PHE A 194 9.98 2.45 -7.21
N LEU A 195 9.38 1.30 -6.83
CA LEU A 195 10.05 0.00 -6.73
C LEU A 195 11.37 0.08 -5.91
N PRO A 196 11.33 0.55 -4.65
CA PRO A 196 12.54 0.86 -3.90
C PRO A 196 13.43 -0.37 -3.69
N CYS A 197 12.87 -1.56 -3.42
CA CYS A 197 13.71 -2.74 -3.23
C CYS A 197 14.48 -3.15 -4.50
N TYR A 198 13.88 -2.97 -5.67
CA TYR A 198 14.58 -3.16 -6.94
C TYR A 198 15.71 -2.14 -7.08
N GLN A 199 15.42 -0.85 -6.85
CA GLN A 199 16.44 0.22 -6.90
C GLN A 199 17.60 -0.03 -5.93
N VAL A 200 17.34 -0.50 -4.71
CA VAL A 200 18.37 -0.85 -3.74
C VAL A 200 19.28 -1.95 -4.27
N VAL A 201 18.69 -3.04 -4.81
CA VAL A 201 19.49 -4.16 -5.33
C VAL A 201 20.27 -3.75 -6.57
N GLU A 202 19.71 -2.95 -7.47
CA GLU A 202 20.47 -2.46 -8.63
C GLU A 202 21.56 -1.46 -8.24
N SER A 203 21.35 -0.63 -7.22
CA SER A 203 22.39 0.25 -6.67
C SER A 203 23.53 -0.55 -6.05
N MET A 204 23.22 -1.63 -5.32
CA MET A 204 24.22 -2.58 -4.85
C MET A 204 24.96 -3.26 -6.01
N ARG A 205 24.25 -3.61 -7.11
CA ARG A 205 24.87 -4.17 -8.32
C ARG A 205 25.88 -3.20 -8.95
N LEU A 206 25.63 -1.90 -8.84
CA LEU A 206 26.55 -0.84 -9.28
C LEU A 206 27.70 -0.57 -8.29
N GLY A 207 27.78 -1.32 -7.19
CA GLY A 207 28.88 -1.26 -6.23
C GLY A 207 28.61 -0.38 -5.00
N MET A 208 27.36 0.05 -4.78
CA MET A 208 27.01 0.71 -3.51
C MET A 208 26.93 -0.30 -2.36
N GLU A 209 27.38 0.11 -1.17
CA GLU A 209 27.16 -0.67 0.04
C GLU A 209 25.66 -0.70 0.40
N PRO A 210 25.14 -1.77 1.04
CA PRO A 210 23.69 -1.94 1.28
C PRO A 210 23.02 -0.77 1.99
N ARG A 211 23.72 -0.12 2.92
CA ARG A 211 23.20 1.05 3.63
C ARG A 211 23.03 2.26 2.71
N ASP A 212 24.01 2.51 1.84
CA ASP A 212 24.00 3.67 0.94
C ASP A 212 22.98 3.47 -0.17
N ALA A 213 22.90 2.24 -0.71
CA ALA A 213 21.85 1.85 -1.65
C ALA A 213 20.45 2.04 -1.07
N ALA A 214 20.23 1.70 0.21
CA ALA A 214 18.97 1.93 0.90
C ALA A 214 18.63 3.42 1.06
N VAL A 215 19.63 4.27 1.29
CA VAL A 215 19.43 5.73 1.38
C VAL A 215 19.16 6.35 0.01
N ASP A 216 19.79 5.86 -1.05
CA ASP A 216 19.58 6.33 -2.43
C ASP A 216 18.14 6.07 -2.94
N ALA A 217 17.52 4.98 -2.48
CA ALA A 217 16.20 4.56 -2.93
C ALA A 217 15.00 5.23 -2.20
N ILE A 218 15.25 6.12 -1.22
CA ILE A 218 14.23 6.80 -0.39
C ILE A 218 14.20 8.30 -0.71
#